data_AF-A0A5E4JS94-F1
#
_entry.id   AF-A0A5E4JS94-F1
#
_cell.length_a   1.000
_cell.length_b   1.000
_cell.length_c   1.000
_cell.angle_alpha   90.00
_cell.angle_beta   90.00
_cell.angle_gamma   90.00
#
_symmetry.space_group_name_H-M   'P 1'
#
loop_
_entity.id
_entity.type
_entity.pdbx_description
1 polymer ?
#
loop_
_entity_poly.entity_id
_entity_poly.type
_entity_poly.pdbx_seq_one_letter_code
_entity_poly.pdbx_strand_id
1 'polypeptide(L)'
;MKKLDYKRYKLYQILLTIVLAALIGIFVTMGNFVIPLIVFAIAVLVMFVLKKNVNFKLTDERLETFSGKASRVAMTAFAFAMSIVGIVLISLRNVYPQYLLLGNVLIYSECGMILLYSILFKYYSKKK
;
A
#
# COMPACT_ATOMS: atom_id res chain seq x y z
N MET A 1 15.43 13.05 -18.13
CA MET A 1 15.08 13.10 -16.69
C MET A 1 16.29 12.67 -15.86
N LYS A 2 16.69 13.48 -14.88
CA LYS A 2 17.79 13.17 -13.96
C LYS A 2 17.40 11.92 -13.16
N LYS A 3 18.20 10.85 -13.24
CA LYS A 3 17.88 9.59 -12.57
C LYS A 3 17.85 9.78 -11.05
N LEU A 4 16.85 9.20 -10.40
CA LEU A 4 16.59 9.41 -8.98
C LEU A 4 17.41 8.44 -8.12
N ASP A 5 18.10 8.97 -7.10
CA ASP A 5 18.80 8.14 -6.10
C ASP A 5 17.83 7.37 -5.21
N TYR A 6 18.19 6.16 -4.80
CA TYR A 6 17.35 5.28 -3.97
C TYR A 6 16.92 5.92 -2.63
N LYS A 7 17.82 6.65 -1.95
CA LYS A 7 17.49 7.35 -0.69
C LYS A 7 16.39 8.40 -0.92
N ARG A 8 16.45 9.13 -2.03
CA ARG A 8 15.47 10.15 -2.41
C ARG A 8 14.14 9.51 -2.82
N TYR A 9 14.20 8.41 -3.57
CA TYR A 9 13.00 7.61 -3.89
C TYR A 9 12.26 7.16 -2.64
N LYS A 10 12.98 6.60 -1.65
CA LYS A 10 12.37 6.14 -0.40
C LYS A 10 11.73 7.30 0.38
N LEU A 11 12.36 8.47 0.38
CA LEU A 11 11.80 9.67 0.99
C LEU A 11 10.50 10.11 0.31
N TYR A 12 10.48 10.19 -1.04
CA TYR A 12 9.27 10.53 -1.78
C TYR A 12 8.16 9.51 -1.60
N GLN A 13 8.49 8.21 -1.55
CA GLN A 13 7.52 7.16 -1.28
C GLN A 13 6.86 7.34 0.09
N ILE A 14 7.64 7.62 1.14
CA ILE A 14 7.11 7.86 2.50
C ILE A 14 6.20 9.09 2.50
N LEU A 15 6.67 10.21 1.94
CA LEU A 15 5.88 11.45 1.86
C LEU A 15 4.57 11.24 1.11
N LEU A 16 4.61 10.57 -0.04
CA LEU A 16 3.43 10.28 -0.86
C LEU A 16 2.43 9.38 -0.10
N THR A 17 2.93 8.40 0.65
CA THR A 17 2.08 7.51 1.45
C THR A 17 1.38 8.26 2.59
N ILE A 18 2.08 9.17 3.28
CA ILE A 18 1.50 10.00 4.34
C ILE A 18 0.42 10.92 3.79
N VAL A 19 0.71 11.61 2.67
CA VAL A 19 -0.24 12.51 2.03
C VAL A 19 -1.48 11.74 1.55
N LEU A 20 -1.29 10.58 0.93
CA LEU A 20 -2.39 9.73 0.48
C LEU A 20 -3.27 9.26 1.65
N ALA A 21 -2.67 8.79 2.74
CA ALA A 21 -3.42 8.33 3.90
C ALA A 21 -4.27 9.45 4.50
N ALA A 22 -3.72 10.67 4.59
CA ALA A 22 -4.44 11.84 5.07
C ALA A 22 -5.61 12.21 4.14
N LEU A 23 -5.39 12.28 2.83
CA LEU A 23 -6.43 12.62 1.85
C LEU A 23 -7.57 11.60 1.86
N ILE A 24 -7.24 10.30 1.80
CA ILE A 24 -8.24 9.23 1.86
C ILE A 24 -9.04 9.33 3.16
N GLY A 25 -8.38 9.52 4.31
CA GLY A 25 -9.06 9.67 5.60
C GLY A 25 -10.07 10.82 5.63
N ILE A 26 -9.71 11.99 5.08
CA ILE A 26 -10.61 13.16 5.02
C ILE A 26 -11.82 12.87 4.11
N PHE A 27 -11.60 12.37 2.89
CA PHE A 27 -12.70 12.18 1.94
C PHE A 27 -13.63 11.01 2.33
N VAL A 28 -13.08 9.97 2.94
CA VAL A 28 -13.86 8.86 3.49
C VAL A 28 -14.71 9.33 4.67
N THR A 29 -14.20 10.21 5.53
CA THR A 29 -15.02 10.78 6.62
C THR A 29 -16.12 11.73 6.12
N MET A 30 -15.96 12.31 4.93
CA MET A 30 -17.02 13.05 4.23
C MET A 30 -18.06 12.16 3.52
N GLY A 31 -17.87 10.84 3.50
CA GLY A 31 -18.81 9.90 2.86
C GLY A 31 -18.74 9.88 1.33
N ASN A 32 -17.69 10.44 0.73
CA ASN A 32 -17.47 10.41 -0.71
C ASN A 32 -16.51 9.27 -1.06
N PHE A 33 -16.96 8.27 -1.84
CA PHE A 33 -16.12 7.15 -2.26
C PHE A 33 -15.35 7.39 -3.57
N VAL A 34 -15.85 8.30 -4.40
CA VAL A 34 -15.28 8.54 -5.74
C VAL A 34 -13.91 9.21 -5.62
N ILE A 35 -13.81 10.22 -4.75
CA ILE A 35 -12.57 10.99 -4.58
C ILE A 35 -11.43 10.12 -4.00
N PRO A 36 -11.61 9.34 -2.90
CA PRO A 36 -10.58 8.44 -2.40
C PRO A 36 -10.05 7.46 -3.46
N LEU A 37 -10.95 6.93 -4.29
CA LEU A 37 -10.61 5.95 -5.31
C LEU A 37 -9.77 6.58 -6.44
N ILE A 38 -10.11 7.80 -6.85
CA ILE A 38 -9.31 8.59 -7.80
C ILE A 38 -7.94 8.94 -7.23
N VAL A 39 -7.89 9.45 -5.98
CA VAL A 39 -6.63 9.80 -5.30
C VAL A 39 -5.72 8.58 -5.18
N PHE A 40 -6.29 7.42 -4.83
CA PHE A 40 -5.56 6.16 -4.77
C PHE A 40 -5.00 5.74 -6.13
N ALA A 41 -5.80 5.81 -7.20
CA ALA A 41 -5.34 5.51 -8.55
C ALA A 41 -4.20 6.43 -9.02
N ILE A 42 -4.32 7.74 -8.74
CA ILE A 42 -3.27 8.72 -9.05
C ILE A 42 -1.98 8.38 -8.31
N ALA A 43 -2.06 8.03 -7.03
CA ALA A 43 -0.88 7.68 -6.25
C ALA A 43 -0.18 6.41 -6.76
N VAL A 44 -0.92 5.40 -7.19
CA VAL A 44 -0.37 4.21 -7.83
C VAL A 44 0.38 4.59 -9.12
N LEU A 45 -0.22 5.47 -9.94
CA LEU A 45 0.43 5.98 -11.16
C LEU A 45 1.71 6.77 -10.85
N VAL A 46 1.66 7.69 -9.88
CA VAL A 46 2.83 8.48 -9.47
C VAL A 46 3.94 7.58 -8.95
N MET A 47 3.62 6.59 -8.13
CA MET A 47 4.56 5.58 -7.64
C MET A 47 5.17 4.76 -8.78
N PHE A 48 4.36 4.35 -9.77
CA PHE A 48 4.83 3.61 -10.93
C PHE A 48 5.82 4.44 -11.76
N VAL A 49 5.51 5.72 -12.02
CA VAL A 49 6.41 6.64 -12.73
C VAL A 49 7.68 6.90 -11.92
N LEU A 50 7.58 7.13 -10.61
CA LEU A 50 8.76 7.33 -9.76
C LEU A 50 9.68 6.10 -9.82
N LYS A 51 9.13 4.90 -9.69
CA LYS A 51 9.87 3.64 -9.72
C LYS A 51 10.61 3.44 -11.04
N LYS A 52 10.01 3.82 -12.17
CA LYS A 52 10.65 3.76 -13.51
C LYS A 52 11.88 4.68 -13.63
N ASN A 53 11.92 5.76 -12.86
CA ASN A 53 12.97 6.79 -12.91
C ASN A 53 14.11 6.58 -11.90
N VAL A 54 14.03 5.56 -11.04
CA VAL A 54 15.10 5.23 -10.08
C VAL A 54 16.22 4.50 -10.80
N ASN A 55 17.47 4.93 -10.57
CA ASN A 55 18.63 4.11 -10.88
C ASN A 55 18.57 2.88 -9.98
N PHE A 56 18.02 1.77 -10.50
CA PHE A 56 18.23 0.47 -9.90
C PHE A 56 19.74 0.18 -9.99
N LYS A 57 20.49 0.55 -8.95
CA LYS A 57 21.67 -0.24 -8.61
C LYS A 57 21.06 -1.59 -8.24
N LEU A 58 21.06 -2.50 -9.22
CA LEU A 58 20.85 -3.91 -8.99
C LEU A 58 22.00 -4.31 -8.06
N THR A 59 21.83 -4.09 -6.75
CA THR A 59 22.56 -4.89 -5.79
C THR A 59 21.98 -6.27 -5.99
N ASP A 60 22.68 -7.04 -6.82
CA ASP A 60 22.31 -8.35 -7.30
C ASP A 60 22.44 -9.34 -6.13
N GLU A 61 21.54 -9.28 -5.16
CA GLU A 61 21.34 -10.35 -4.17
C GLU A 61 20.44 -11.41 -4.81
N ARG A 62 20.96 -12.07 -5.85
CA ARG A 62 20.24 -12.93 -6.80
C ARG A 62 19.55 -14.19 -6.20
N LEU A 63 19.44 -14.29 -4.87
CA LEU A 63 19.05 -15.51 -4.16
C LEU A 63 18.11 -15.27 -2.95
N GLU A 64 17.39 -14.15 -2.86
CA GLU A 64 16.19 -14.09 -2.00
C GLU A 64 15.04 -14.87 -2.68
N THR A 65 15.19 -16.20 -2.66
CA THR A 65 14.22 -17.29 -2.82
C THR A 65 12.93 -16.94 -3.56
N PHE A 66 12.66 -17.62 -4.67
CA PHE A 66 11.42 -17.50 -5.46
C PHE A 66 10.13 -17.39 -4.61
N SER A 67 10.08 -18.06 -3.46
CA SER A 67 9.03 -17.93 -2.43
C SER A 67 8.88 -16.51 -1.85
N GLY A 68 9.96 -15.81 -1.54
CA GLY A 68 9.95 -14.43 -1.03
C GLY A 68 9.46 -13.41 -2.06
N LYS A 69 9.74 -13.63 -3.35
CA LYS A 69 9.19 -12.79 -4.43
C LYS A 69 7.70 -13.07 -4.63
N ALA A 70 7.29 -14.34 -4.69
CA ALA A 70 5.88 -14.73 -4.80
C ALA A 70 5.06 -14.21 -3.60
N SER A 71 5.60 -14.34 -2.38
CA SER A 71 4.98 -13.82 -1.16
C SER A 71 4.82 -12.31 -1.17
N ARG A 72 5.82 -11.53 -1.63
CA ARG A 72 5.68 -10.08 -1.81
C ARG A 72 4.56 -9.70 -2.77
N VAL A 73 4.46 -10.40 -3.91
CA VAL A 73 3.42 -10.13 -4.90
C VAL A 73 2.04 -10.47 -4.34
N ALA A 74 1.89 -11.64 -3.70
CA ALA A 74 0.66 -12.05 -3.05
C ALA A 74 0.22 -11.04 -1.98
N MET A 75 1.16 -10.59 -1.15
CA MET A 75 0.88 -9.61 -0.11
C MET A 75 0.45 -8.25 -0.67
N THR A 76 1.09 -7.81 -1.75
CA THR A 76 0.74 -6.55 -2.41
C THR A 76 -0.65 -6.63 -3.04
N ALA A 77 -0.98 -7.76 -3.69
CA ALA A 77 -2.29 -8.00 -4.27
C ALA A 77 -3.39 -8.08 -3.20
N PHE A 78 -3.11 -8.77 -2.09
CA PHE A 78 -4.02 -8.85 -0.94
C PHE A 78 -4.29 -7.47 -0.34
N ALA A 79 -3.24 -6.70 -0.05
CA ALA A 79 -3.38 -5.34 0.47
C ALA A 79 -4.20 -4.45 -0.48
N PHE A 80 -3.89 -4.47 -1.77
CA PHE A 80 -4.62 -3.71 -2.77
C PHE A 80 -6.12 -4.07 -2.83
N ALA A 81 -6.44 -5.37 -2.82
CA ALA A 81 -7.82 -5.83 -2.83
C ALA A 81 -8.59 -5.40 -1.57
N MET A 82 -7.98 -5.59 -0.38
CA MET A 82 -8.58 -5.24 0.90
C MET A 82 -8.80 -3.75 1.06
N SER A 83 -7.84 -2.93 0.62
CA SER A 83 -7.96 -1.47 0.61
C SER A 83 -9.13 -1.01 -0.27
N ILE A 84 -9.27 -1.54 -1.50
CA ILE A 84 -10.38 -1.17 -2.38
C ILE A 84 -11.72 -1.56 -1.77
N VAL A 85 -11.86 -2.82 -1.35
CA VAL A 85 -13.12 -3.34 -0.80
C VAL A 85 -13.47 -2.60 0.51
N GLY A 86 -12.49 -2.36 1.38
CA GLY A 86 -12.67 -1.64 2.64
C GLY A 86 -13.12 -0.20 2.44
N ILE A 87 -12.48 0.57 1.54
CA ILE A 87 -12.86 1.95 1.23
C ILE A 87 -14.29 2.03 0.68
N VAL A 88 -14.65 1.10 -0.21
CA VAL A 88 -16.01 1.03 -0.78
C VAL A 88 -17.03 0.77 0.32
N LEU A 89 -16.82 -0.26 1.15
CA LEU A 89 -17.72 -0.60 2.26
C LEU A 89 -17.90 0.54 3.26
N ILE A 90 -16.80 1.19 3.69
CA ILE A 90 -16.88 2.31 4.63
C ILE A 90 -17.66 3.48 4.03
N SER A 91 -17.50 3.72 2.74
CA SER A 91 -18.18 4.85 2.10
C SER A 91 -19.68 4.59 1.87
N LEU A 92 -20.09 3.32 1.75
CA LEU A 92 -21.51 2.93 1.72
C LEU A 92 -22.19 3.02 3.11
N ARG A 93 -21.49 3.41 4.17
CA ARG A 93 -22.05 3.53 5.54
C ARG A 93 -23.32 4.37 5.63
N ASN A 94 -23.47 5.38 4.75
CA ASN A 94 -24.62 6.28 4.76
C ASN A 94 -25.89 5.59 4.26
N VAL A 95 -25.76 4.54 3.45
CA VAL A 95 -26.88 3.72 2.94
C VAL A 95 -27.07 2.48 3.82
N TYR A 96 -25.96 1.84 4.21
CA TYR A 96 -25.95 0.62 5.00
C TYR A 96 -24.97 0.76 6.18
N PRO A 97 -25.43 1.18 7.37
CA PRO A 97 -24.55 1.46 8.51
C PRO A 97 -23.74 0.23 8.97
N GLN A 98 -24.25 -0.99 8.73
CA GLN A 98 -23.55 -2.25 9.01
C GLN A 98 -22.24 -2.42 8.21
N TYR A 99 -22.09 -1.75 7.06
CA TYR A 99 -20.88 -1.85 6.23
C TYR A 99 -19.70 -1.06 6.79
N LEU A 100 -19.95 -0.10 7.69
CA LEU A 100 -18.88 0.60 8.40
C LEU A 100 -18.00 -0.38 9.19
N LEU A 101 -18.63 -1.29 9.93
CA LEU A 101 -17.92 -2.28 10.75
C LEU A 101 -17.12 -3.24 9.86
N LEU A 102 -17.75 -3.77 8.81
CA LEU A 102 -17.10 -4.70 7.88
C LEU A 102 -15.90 -4.06 7.19
N GLY A 103 -16.06 -2.84 6.67
CA GLY A 103 -14.98 -2.13 6.00
C GLY A 103 -13.82 -1.82 6.94
N ASN A 104 -14.10 -1.40 8.19
CA ASN A 104 -13.07 -1.19 9.20
C ASN A 104 -12.32 -2.49 9.55
N VAL A 105 -13.02 -3.60 9.75
CA VAL A 105 -12.40 -4.90 10.06
C VAL A 105 -11.47 -5.33 8.92
N LEU A 106 -11.88 -5.14 7.66
CA LEU A 106 -11.03 -5.46 6.50
C LEU A 106 -9.74 -4.62 6.50
N ILE A 107 -9.85 -3.30 6.64
CA ILE A 107 -8.67 -2.40 6.66
C ILE A 107 -7.76 -2.70 7.86
N TYR A 108 -8.31 -2.97 9.04
CA TYR A 108 -7.50 -3.34 10.20
C TYR A 108 -6.81 -4.69 10.02
N SER A 109 -7.49 -5.67 9.40
CA SER A 109 -6.89 -6.97 9.09
C SER A 109 -5.74 -6.84 8.08
N GLU A 110 -5.88 -5.95 7.09
CA GLU A 110 -4.84 -5.63 6.13
C GLU A 110 -3.60 -5.07 6.85
N CYS A 111 -3.79 -4.04 7.69
CA CYS A 111 -2.71 -3.47 8.49
C CYS A 111 -2.01 -4.52 9.37
N GLY A 112 -2.80 -5.39 10.02
CA GLY A 112 -2.29 -6.49 10.83
C GLY A 112 -1.45 -7.47 10.02
N MET A 113 -1.92 -7.86 8.84
CA MET A 113 -1.18 -8.72 7.91
C MET A 113 0.13 -8.07 7.47
N ILE A 114 0.13 -6.79 7.09
CA ILE A 114 1.36 -6.07 6.67
C ILE A 114 2.39 -6.04 7.79
N LEU A 115 1.96 -5.79 9.03
CA LEU A 115 2.83 -5.82 10.20
C LEU A 115 3.40 -7.22 10.45
N LEU A 116 2.54 -8.24 10.44
CA LEU A 116 2.93 -9.63 10.65
C LEU A 116 3.94 -10.09 9.59
N TYR A 117 3.68 -9.80 8.31
CA TYR A 117 4.59 -10.07 7.21
C TYR A 117 5.95 -9.37 7.42
N SER A 118 5.94 -8.11 7.84
CA SER A 118 7.17 -7.34 8.08
C SER A 118 8.01 -7.92 9.24
N ILE A 119 7.35 -8.34 10.32
CA ILE A 119 8.00 -8.98 11.48
C ILE A 119 8.61 -10.32 11.07
N LEU A 120 7.84 -11.18 10.39
CA LEU A 120 8.31 -12.48 9.94
C LEU A 120 9.46 -12.33 8.95
N PHE A 121 9.34 -11.42 7.97
CA PHE A 121 10.40 -11.15 7.01
C PHE A 121 11.71 -10.74 7.71
N LYS A 122 11.62 -9.82 8.68
CA LYS A 122 12.79 -9.40 9.48
C LYS A 122 13.37 -10.53 10.33
N TYR A 123 12.52 -11.38 10.91
CA TYR A 123 12.97 -12.52 11.72
C TYR A 123 13.72 -13.54 10.87
N TYR A 124 13.18 -13.95 9.73
CA TYR A 124 13.81 -14.93 8.84
C TYR A 124 15.01 -14.38 8.08
N SER A 125 15.01 -13.08 7.76
CA SER A 125 16.17 -12.41 7.14
C SER A 125 17.36 -12.30 8.09
N LYS A 126 17.14 -12.12 9.41
CA LYS A 126 18.20 -12.11 10.42
C LYS A 126 18.78 -13.49 10.76
N LYS A 127 18.05 -14.56 10.44
CA LYS A 127 18.42 -15.94 10.78
C LYS A 127 19.25 -16.60 9.67
N LYS A 128 19.35 -15.96 8.51
CA LYS A 128 20.29 -16.27 7.42
C LYS A 128 21.52 -15.38 7.55
#